data_AF-A0A967YAN6-F1
#
_entry.id   AF-A0A967YAN6-F1
#
_cell.length_a   1.000
_cell.length_b   1.000
_cell.length_c   1.000
_cell.angle_alpha   90.00
_cell.angle_beta   90.00
_cell.angle_gamma   90.00
#
_symmetry.space_group_name_H-M   'P 1'
#
loop_
_entity.id
_entity.type
_entity.pdbx_description
1 polymer ?
#
loop_
_entity_poly.entity_id
_entity_poly.type
_entity_poly.pdbx_seq_one_letter_code
_entity_poly.pdbx_strand_id
1 'polypeptide(L)'
;FVPVLTDYFAKDGKDEALRLARSALWVMSIILVLVSICGIILSPLIVKIIAPGFIDSPGKISLTIVLTRIMFPYIFFIGLVALCMGILNVFGHFATPALAPVLLNLAM
;
A
#
# COMPACT_ATOMS: atom_id res chain seq x y z
N PHE A 1 3.32 -2.49 -14.71
CA PHE A 1 2.56 -3.67 -14.26
C PHE A 1 1.29 -3.85 -15.07
N VAL A 2 0.35 -2.91 -15.06
CA VAL A 2 -0.94 -3.01 -15.78
C VAL A 2 -0.78 -3.37 -17.27
N PRO A 3 0.07 -2.71 -18.09
CA PRO A 3 0.20 -3.06 -19.51
C PRO A 3 0.77 -4.47 -19.74
N VAL A 4 1.72 -4.89 -18.91
CA VAL A 4 2.34 -6.22 -18.99
C VAL A 4 1.33 -7.31 -18.65
N LEU A 5 0.49 -7.07 -17.64
CA LEU A 5 -0.58 -8.00 -17.26
C LEU A 5 -1.66 -8.07 -18.35
N THR A 6 -1.99 -6.94 -18.99
CA THR A 6 -2.92 -6.89 -20.13
C THR A 6 -2.38 -7.65 -21.35
N ASP A 7 -1.09 -7.51 -21.66
CA ASP A 7 -0.46 -8.23 -22.76
C ASP A 7 -0.48 -9.75 -22.54
N TYR A 8 -0.14 -10.21 -21.33
CA TYR A 8 -0.21 -11.63 -20.98
C TYR A 8 -1.64 -12.17 -20.99
N PHE A 9 -2.60 -11.38 -20.53
CA PHE A 9 -4.02 -11.75 -20.60
C PHE A 9 -4.50 -11.91 -22.04
N ALA A 10 -4.05 -11.03 -22.95
CA ALA A 10 -4.44 -11.05 -24.35
C ALA A 10 -3.74 -12.14 -25.17
N LYS A 11 -2.47 -12.46 -24.88
CA LYS A 11 -1.64 -13.40 -25.67
C LYS A 11 -1.64 -14.83 -25.12
N ASP A 12 -1.47 -14.96 -23.82
CA ASP A 12 -1.21 -16.25 -23.14
C ASP A 12 -2.40 -16.75 -22.33
N GLY A 13 -3.47 -15.94 -22.26
CA GLY A 13 -4.73 -16.27 -21.61
C GLY A 13 -4.76 -15.97 -20.11
N LYS A 14 -5.89 -16.34 -19.50
CA LYS A 14 -6.23 -15.96 -18.11
C LYS A 14 -5.32 -16.57 -17.06
N ASP A 15 -4.92 -17.83 -17.25
CA ASP A 15 -4.16 -18.57 -16.23
C ASP A 15 -2.74 -18.03 -16.05
N GLU A 16 -2.07 -17.65 -17.16
CA GLU A 16 -0.71 -17.09 -17.10
C GLU A 16 -0.73 -15.65 -16.57
N ALA A 17 -1.74 -14.85 -16.92
CA ALA A 17 -1.97 -13.55 -16.29
C ALA A 17 -2.19 -13.67 -14.77
N LEU A 18 -2.97 -14.65 -14.30
CA LEU A 18 -3.16 -14.92 -12.87
C LEU A 18 -1.88 -15.40 -12.18
N ARG A 19 -1.01 -16.13 -12.90
CA ARG A 19 0.30 -16.53 -12.38
C ARG A 19 1.20 -15.33 -12.15
N LEU A 20 1.29 -14.42 -13.11
CA LEU A 20 2.00 -13.13 -12.96
C LEU A 20 1.42 -12.28 -11.83
N ALA A 21 0.10 -12.19 -11.73
CA ALA A 21 -0.57 -11.46 -10.66
C ALA A 21 -0.23 -12.02 -9.27
N ARG A 22 -0.20 -13.35 -9.12
CA ARG A 22 0.21 -14.02 -7.87
C ARG A 22 1.66 -13.74 -7.52
N SER A 23 2.58 -13.81 -8.49
CA SER A 23 3.99 -13.48 -8.27
C SER A 23 4.16 -12.01 -7.85
N ALA A 24 3.47 -11.09 -8.52
CA ALA A 24 3.48 -9.68 -8.16
C ALA A 24 2.92 -9.43 -6.75
N LEU A 25 1.83 -10.12 -6.37
CA LEU A 25 1.24 -10.03 -5.05
C LEU A 25 2.20 -10.50 -3.95
N TRP A 26 2.92 -11.61 -4.18
CA TRP A 26 3.92 -12.11 -3.25
C TRP A 26 5.08 -11.11 -3.07
N VAL A 27 5.66 -10.65 -4.18
CA VAL A 27 6.80 -9.71 -4.15
C VAL A 27 6.39 -8.39 -3.50
N MET A 28 5.24 -7.84 -3.89
CA MET A 28 4.75 -6.57 -3.34
C MET A 28 4.42 -6.70 -1.86
N SER A 29 3.83 -7.83 -1.43
CA SER A 29 3.55 -8.06 -0.01
C SER A 29 4.82 -8.10 0.83
N ILE A 30 5.88 -8.78 0.37
CA ILE A 30 7.17 -8.80 1.06
C ILE A 30 7.73 -7.37 1.17
N ILE A 31 7.75 -6.63 0.07
CA ILE A 31 8.26 -5.25 0.04
C ILE A 31 7.47 -4.37 1.01
N LEU A 32 6.14 -4.44 0.98
CA LEU A 32 5.28 -3.62 1.84
C LEU A 32 5.44 -3.97 3.32
N VAL A 33 5.62 -5.25 3.67
CA VAL A 33 5.94 -5.67 5.05
C VAL A 33 7.28 -5.09 5.49
N LEU A 34 8.32 -5.22 4.66
CA LEU A 34 9.64 -4.66 4.96
C LEU A 34 9.57 -3.15 5.15
N VAL A 35 8.91 -2.43 4.24
CA VAL A 35 8.74 -0.97 4.33
C VAL A 35 7.95 -0.58 5.58
N SER A 36 6.89 -1.31 5.91
CA SER A 36 6.07 -1.04 7.10
C SER A 36 6.87 -1.24 8.39
N ILE A 37 7.61 -2.35 8.51
CA ILE A 37 8.46 -2.62 9.67
C ILE A 37 9.58 -1.59 9.78
N CYS A 38 10.28 -1.31 8.68
CA CYS A 38 11.32 -0.28 8.64
C CYS A 38 10.76 1.08 9.06
N GLY A 39 9.58 1.46 8.58
CA GLY A 39 8.91 2.70 8.95
C GLY A 39 8.54 2.80 10.44
N ILE A 40 8.09 1.70 11.05
CA ILE A 40 7.80 1.63 12.49
C ILE A 40 9.08 1.84 13.32
N ILE A 41 10.18 1.21 12.90
CA ILE A 41 11.48 1.30 13.59
C ILE A 41 12.09 2.70 13.40
N LEU A 42 12.02 3.24 12.18
CA LEU A 42 12.55 4.55 11.81
C LEU A 42 11.63 5.72 12.16
N SER A 43 10.41 5.47 12.65
CA SER A 43 9.45 6.52 13.01
C SER A 43 10.02 7.64 13.89
N PRO A 44 10.84 7.40 14.93
CA PRO A 44 11.44 8.48 15.71
C PRO A 44 12.40 9.36 14.89
N LEU A 45 13.12 8.79 13.93
CA LEU A 45 14.02 9.54 13.05
C LEU A 45 13.22 10.37 12.05
N ILE A 46 12.21 9.75 11.44
CA ILE A 46 11.31 10.38 10.46
C ILE A 46 10.62 11.60 11.09
N VAL A 47 10.05 11.45 12.29
CA VAL A 47 9.37 12.55 12.99
C VAL A 47 10.33 13.67 13.34
N LYS A 48 11.56 13.37 13.78
CA LYS A 48 12.58 14.39 14.09
C LYS A 48 13.02 15.20 12.86
N ILE A 49 13.09 14.56 11.69
CA ILE A 49 13.48 15.24 10.43
C ILE A 49 12.31 16.06 9.87
N ILE A 50 11.09 15.52 9.88
CA ILE A 50 9.92 16.17 9.29
C ILE A 50 9.36 17.29 10.19
N ALA A 51 9.37 17.06 11.51
CA ALA A 51 8.81 17.99 12.50
C ALA A 51 9.83 18.31 13.61
N PRO A 52 10.97 18.96 13.28
CA PRO A 52 11.99 19.31 14.26
C PRO A 52 11.45 20.27 15.34
N GLY A 53 10.47 21.11 15.01
CA GLY A 53 9.81 22.01 15.98
C GLY A 53 8.99 21.30 17.07
N PHE A 54 8.79 19.97 16.98
CA PHE A 54 8.15 19.19 18.05
C PHE A 54 9.15 18.68 19.09
N ILE A 55 10.46 18.78 18.82
CA ILE A 55 11.53 18.34 19.74
C ILE A 55 11.45 19.11 21.06
N ASP A 56 11.11 20.41 21.03
CA ASP A 56 11.00 21.27 22.22
C ASP A 56 9.71 21.02 23.03
N SER A 57 8.83 20.12 22.56
CA SER A 57 7.58 19.75 23.22
C SER A 57 7.52 18.24 23.46
N PRO A 58 8.00 17.75 24.62
CA PRO A 58 8.17 16.32 24.92
C PRO A 58 6.89 15.48 24.73
N GLY A 59 5.72 16.04 25.04
CA GLY A 59 4.43 15.39 24.85
C GLY A 59 3.97 15.31 23.38
N LYS A 60 4.36 16.27 22.54
CA LYS A 60 3.96 16.31 21.12
C LYS A 60 4.78 15.31 20.31
N ILE A 61 6.10 15.28 20.50
CA ILE A 61 6.96 14.39 19.73
C ILE A 61 6.66 12.90 20.00
N SER A 62 6.41 12.54 21.26
CA SER A 62 6.06 11.18 21.64
C SER A 62 4.72 10.75 21.01
N LEU A 63 3.71 11.62 21.05
CA LEU A 63 2.42 11.37 20.42
C LEU A 63 2.55 11.21 18.90
N THR A 64 3.30 12.09 18.23
CA THR A 64 3.53 12.01 16.78
C THR A 64 4.24 10.71 16.40
N ILE A 65 5.25 10.28 17.16
CA ILE A 65 5.94 8.99 16.94
C ILE A 65 4.96 7.81 17.02
N VAL A 66 4.08 7.80 18.03
CA VAL A 66 3.07 6.74 18.20
C VAL A 66 2.10 6.74 17.03
N LEU A 67 1.55 7.90 16.66
CA LEU A 67 0.64 8.02 15.52
C LEU A 67 1.31 7.57 14.22
N THR A 68 2.55 7.97 13.97
CA THR A 68 3.31 7.53 12.80
C THR A 68 3.48 6.01 12.79
N ARG A 69 3.77 5.36 13.93
CA ARG A 69 3.85 3.89 14.01
C ARG A 69 2.53 3.21 13.67
N ILE A 70 1.40 3.78 14.11
CA ILE A 70 0.07 3.25 13.83
C ILE A 70 -0.29 3.41 12.33
N MET A 71 0.14 4.50 11.70
CA MET A 71 -0.13 4.75 10.28
C MET A 71 0.74 3.91 9.34
N PHE A 72 1.93 3.45 9.74
CA PHE A 72 2.78 2.66 8.83
C PHE A 72 2.14 1.34 8.34
N PRO A 73 1.52 0.52 9.20
CA PRO A 73 0.77 -0.65 8.76
C PRO A 73 -0.32 -0.36 7.73
N TYR A 74 -0.91 0.83 7.72
CA TYR A 74 -1.90 1.22 6.71
C TYR A 74 -1.33 1.19 5.29
N ILE A 75 -0.03 1.49 5.10
CA ILE A 75 0.65 1.43 3.81
C ILE A 75 0.62 0.02 3.22
N PHE A 76 0.75 -1.02 4.06
CA PHE A 76 0.65 -2.41 3.62
C PHE A 76 -0.74 -2.72 3.03
N PHE A 77 -1.79 -2.37 3.76
CA PHE A 77 -3.16 -2.63 3.33
C PHE A 77 -3.53 -1.85 2.07
N ILE A 78 -3.25 -0.54 2.05
CA ILE A 78 -3.61 0.30 0.89
C ILE A 78 -2.81 -0.09 -0.35
N GLY A 79 -1.54 -0.50 -0.20
CA GLY A 79 -0.71 -1.00 -1.28
C GLY A 79 -1.25 -2.32 -1.88
N LEU A 80 -1.70 -3.24 -1.03
CA LEU A 80 -2.33 -4.48 -1.47
C LEU A 80 -3.65 -4.22 -2.20
N VAL A 81 -4.48 -3.32 -1.66
CA VAL A 81 -5.73 -2.88 -2.31
C VAL A 81 -5.44 -2.27 -3.68
N ALA A 82 -4.45 -1.39 -3.78
CA ALA A 82 -4.04 -0.78 -5.06
C ALA A 82 -3.58 -1.83 -6.09
N LEU A 83 -2.86 -2.86 -5.66
CA LEU A 83 -2.47 -3.97 -6.54
C LEU A 83 -3.69 -4.78 -7.02
N CYS A 84 -4.59 -5.15 -6.10
CA CYS A 84 -5.82 -5.86 -6.43
C CYS A 84 -6.71 -5.05 -7.38
N MET A 85 -6.81 -3.73 -7.14
CA MET A 85 -7.49 -2.80 -8.04
C MET A 85 -6.88 -2.82 -9.45
N GLY A 86 -5.55 -2.79 -9.56
CA GLY A 86 -4.85 -2.87 -10.85
C GLY A 86 -5.12 -4.19 -11.58
N ILE A 87 -5.16 -5.32 -10.87
CA ILE A 87 -5.46 -6.64 -11.43
C ILE A 87 -6.91 -6.70 -11.94
N LEU A 88 -7.88 -6.28 -11.12
CA LEU A 88 -9.30 -6.25 -11.49
C LEU A 88 -9.59 -5.34 -12.69
N ASN A 89 -8.88 -4.21 -12.77
CA ASN A 89 -8.97 -3.28 -13.90
C ASN A 89 -8.58 -3.96 -15.23
N VAL A 90 -7.51 -4.77 -15.22
CA VAL A 90 -7.10 -5.55 -16.40
C VAL A 90 -8.13 -6.62 -16.78
N PHE A 91 -8.81 -7.25 -15.81
CA PHE A 91 -9.87 -8.23 -16.07
C PHE A 91 -11.23 -7.60 -16.41
N GLY A 92 -11.29 -6.31 -16.72
CA GLY A 92 -12.52 -5.62 -17.11
C GLY A 92 -13.53 -5.41 -15.97
N HIS A 93 -13.15 -5.69 -14.73
CA HIS A 93 -13.96 -5.39 -13.55
C HIS A 93 -13.64 -3.97 -13.08
N PHE A 94 -14.19 -2.96 -13.76
CA PHE A 94 -13.92 -1.54 -13.47
C PHE A 94 -14.70 -1.00 -12.25
N ALA A 95 -15.85 -1.60 -11.92
CA ALA A 95 -16.75 -1.10 -10.87
C ALA A 95 -16.23 -1.36 -9.45
N THR A 96 -15.70 -2.56 -9.19
CA THR A 96 -15.22 -2.96 -7.85
C THR A 96 -13.98 -2.16 -7.40
N PRO A 97 -12.97 -1.91 -8.27
CA PRO A 97 -11.85 -1.03 -7.97
C PRO A 97 -12.25 0.44 -7.81
N ALA A 98 -13.15 0.93 -8.67
CA ALA A 98 -13.58 2.33 -8.63
C ALA A 98 -14.37 2.68 -7.35
N LEU A 99 -15.04 1.71 -6.73
CA LEU A 99 -15.79 1.89 -5.49
C LEU A 99 -14.94 1.78 -4.21
N ALA A 100 -13.74 1.18 -4.28
CA ALA A 100 -12.86 1.04 -3.12
C ALA A 100 -12.51 2.37 -2.43
N PRO A 101 -12.12 3.46 -3.13
CA PRO A 101 -11.87 4.74 -2.48
C PRO A 101 -13.15 5.39 -1.93
N VAL A 102 -14.32 5.11 -2.51
CA VAL A 102 -15.61 5.64 -2.03
C VAL A 102 -16.00 4.98 -0.69
N LEU A 103 -15.85 3.66 -0.59
CA LEU A 103 -16.07 2.92 0.65
C LEU A 103 -15.08 3.31 1.75
N LEU A 104 -13.81 3.53 1.39
CA LEU A 104 -12.79 3.99 2.34
C LEU A 104 -13.13 5.37 2.93
N ASN A 105 -13.63 6.30 2.11
CA ASN A 105 -14.08 7.62 2.56
C ASN A 105 -15.37 7.56 3.39
N LEU A 106 -16.25 6.56 3.17
CA LEU A 106 -17.47 6.38 3.96
C LEU A 106 -17.23 5.75 5.33
N ALA A 107 -16.17 4.96 5.46
CA ALA A 107 -15.79 4.30 6.71
C ALA A 107 -14.93 5.17 7.64
N MET A 108 -14.38 6.26 7.13
CA MET A 108 -13.56 7.23 7.86
C MET A 108 -14.40 8.44 8.25
#